data_AF-A0A0G2HR67-F1
#
_entry.id   AF-A0A0G2HR67-F1
#
_cell.length_a   1.000
_cell.length_b   1.000
_cell.length_c   1.000
_cell.angle_alpha   90.00
_cell.angle_beta   90.00
_cell.angle_gamma   90.00
#
_symmetry.space_group_name_H-M   'P 1'
#
loop_
_entity.id
_entity.type
_entity.pdbx_description
1 polymer ?
#
loop_
_entity_poly.entity_id
_entity_poly.type
_entity_poly.pdbx_seq_one_letter_code
_entity_poly.pdbx_strand_id
1 'polypeptide(L)'
;MSAPTSTRSTPAVVPAFNPQQIQQKQTQQCQRLEEEQNQQVATPLAEEHTAHVHLPRVTIKYCTQCKWLLRAAYFAQELLSTFSTSLGEVSLVPATGGVFTVSILHESNVDFSTEETVLWDRKTEGGFPETKQLKSLVRNIVDPSRDLGHVDRALAKKQGKGEEDVAVADQGEKADMTQTQAQIGSTTTANVCKDCA
;
A
#
# COMPACT_ATOMS: atom_id res chain seq x y z
N MET A 1 104.37 -31.11 -12.92
CA MET A 1 103.20 -31.69 -13.62
C MET A 1 102.03 -31.52 -12.68
N SER A 2 101.05 -30.63 -12.87
CA SER A 2 100.57 -29.89 -14.02
C SER A 2 99.96 -28.57 -13.55
N ALA A 3 100.04 -27.52 -14.38
CA ALA A 3 99.45 -26.20 -14.16
C ALA A 3 98.12 -26.08 -14.97
N PRO A 4 97.38 -24.95 -14.92
CA PRO A 4 96.02 -24.88 -14.39
C PRO A 4 94.95 -24.69 -15.49
N THR A 5 93.73 -25.21 -15.28
CA THR A 5 92.65 -25.06 -16.27
C THR A 5 91.79 -23.84 -15.97
N SER A 6 91.96 -22.83 -16.83
CA SER A 6 91.18 -21.60 -16.96
C SER A 6 89.72 -21.91 -17.33
N THR A 7 88.77 -21.49 -16.50
CA THR A 7 87.33 -21.55 -16.76
C THR A 7 86.92 -20.49 -17.78
N ARG A 8 86.42 -20.93 -18.94
CA ARG A 8 85.83 -20.07 -19.97
C ARG A 8 84.33 -19.99 -19.74
N SER A 9 83.84 -18.81 -19.41
CA SER A 9 82.43 -18.45 -19.29
C SER A 9 81.69 -18.66 -20.62
N THR A 10 80.61 -19.42 -20.61
CA THR A 10 79.64 -19.51 -21.71
C THR A 10 78.64 -18.36 -21.62
N PRO A 11 78.24 -17.74 -22.74
CA PRO A 11 77.16 -16.74 -22.75
C PRO A 11 75.80 -17.45 -22.60
N ALA A 12 74.93 -16.85 -21.79
CA ALA A 12 73.55 -17.30 -21.61
C ALA A 12 72.79 -17.22 -22.95
N VAL A 13 72.20 -18.33 -23.35
CA VAL A 13 71.27 -18.40 -24.49
C VAL A 13 70.00 -17.64 -24.10
N VAL A 14 69.75 -16.52 -24.78
CA VAL A 14 68.49 -15.78 -24.65
C VAL A 14 67.38 -16.65 -25.24
N PRO A 15 66.28 -16.93 -24.52
CA PRO A 15 65.22 -17.79 -25.05
C PRO A 15 64.60 -17.13 -26.29
N ALA A 16 64.47 -17.93 -27.36
CA ALA A 16 63.85 -17.51 -28.62
C ALA A 16 62.43 -17.02 -28.37
N PHE A 17 62.16 -15.76 -28.75
CA PHE A 17 60.86 -15.13 -28.64
C PHE A 17 59.91 -15.79 -29.64
N ASN A 18 58.97 -16.62 -29.17
CA ASN A 18 58.03 -17.33 -30.02
C ASN A 18 56.72 -16.53 -30.12
N PRO A 19 56.46 -15.79 -31.22
CA PRO A 19 55.29 -14.92 -31.34
C PRO A 19 53.97 -15.70 -31.28
N GLN A 20 53.97 -16.98 -31.66
CA GLN A 20 52.77 -17.82 -31.56
C GLN A 20 52.35 -18.10 -30.10
N GLN A 21 53.30 -18.20 -29.17
CA GLN A 21 52.99 -18.39 -27.74
C GLN A 21 52.35 -17.15 -27.10
N ILE A 22 52.71 -15.96 -27.59
CA ILE A 22 52.14 -14.70 -27.10
C ILE A 22 50.70 -14.58 -27.56
N GLN A 23 50.43 -14.90 -28.83
CA GLN A 23 49.09 -14.84 -29.39
C GLN A 23 48.16 -15.87 -28.73
N GLN A 24 48.65 -17.09 -28.48
CA GLN A 24 47.91 -18.12 -27.74
C GLN A 24 47.60 -17.68 -26.30
N LYS A 25 48.58 -17.12 -25.57
CA LYS A 25 48.36 -16.60 -24.21
C LYS A 25 47.35 -15.45 -24.18
N GLN A 26 47.39 -14.54 -25.16
CA GLN A 26 46.46 -13.43 -25.28
C GLN A 26 45.04 -13.93 -25.56
N THR A 27 44.85 -14.87 -26.48
CA THR A 27 43.54 -15.47 -26.76
C THR A 27 42.97 -16.21 -25.56
N GLN A 28 43.80 -16.99 -24.84
CA GLN A 28 43.37 -17.71 -23.63
C GLN A 28 43.01 -16.76 -22.48
N GLN A 29 43.68 -15.62 -22.39
CA GLN A 29 43.39 -14.59 -21.40
C GLN A 29 42.10 -13.82 -21.73
N CYS A 30 41.85 -13.49 -23.01
CA CYS A 30 40.56 -12.93 -23.46
C CYS A 30 39.39 -13.89 -23.20
N GLN A 31 39.55 -15.18 -23.53
CA GLN A 31 38.51 -16.19 -23.31
C GLN A 31 38.15 -16.35 -21.84
N ARG A 32 39.15 -16.35 -20.93
CA ARG A 32 38.89 -16.43 -19.48
C ARG A 32 38.15 -15.20 -18.96
N LEU A 33 38.51 -13.99 -19.44
CA LEU A 33 37.84 -12.76 -19.05
C LEU A 33 36.40 -12.69 -19.59
N GLU A 34 36.16 -13.22 -20.80
CA GLU A 34 34.82 -13.36 -21.37
C GLU A 34 33.97 -14.38 -20.59
N GLU A 35 34.54 -15.52 -20.18
CA GLU A 35 33.89 -16.50 -19.31
C GLU A 35 33.58 -15.93 -17.91
N GLU A 36 34.53 -15.21 -17.30
CA GLU A 36 34.34 -14.53 -16.00
C GLU A 36 33.26 -13.43 -16.08
N GLN A 37 33.20 -12.66 -17.19
CA GLN A 37 32.12 -11.69 -17.42
C GLN A 37 30.76 -12.38 -17.64
N ASN A 38 30.72 -13.48 -18.40
CA ASN A 38 29.47 -14.19 -18.67
C ASN A 38 28.92 -14.91 -17.42
N GLN A 39 29.80 -15.30 -16.49
CA GLN A 39 29.41 -15.88 -15.20
C GLN A 39 28.79 -14.84 -14.24
N GLN A 40 29.07 -13.54 -14.41
CA GLN A 40 28.57 -12.46 -13.54
C GLN A 40 27.22 -11.87 -13.99
N VAL A 41 26.65 -12.28 -15.13
CA VAL A 41 25.39 -11.75 -15.66
C VAL A 41 24.15 -12.55 -15.22
N ALA A 42 24.33 -13.68 -14.52
CA ALA A 42 23.22 -14.51 -14.05
C ALA A 42 22.86 -14.25 -12.57
N THR A 43 22.53 -13.01 -12.23
CA THR A 43 21.71 -12.74 -11.04
C THR A 43 20.25 -12.95 -11.44
N PRO A 44 19.51 -13.92 -10.88
CA PRO A 44 18.09 -14.05 -11.19
C PRO A 44 17.36 -12.83 -10.64
N LEU A 45 16.86 -11.96 -11.54
CA LEU A 45 15.92 -10.88 -11.26
C LEU A 45 14.53 -11.45 -10.95
N ALA A 46 14.42 -12.22 -9.88
CA ALA A 46 13.16 -12.73 -9.36
C ALA A 46 13.31 -13.05 -7.87
N GLU A 47 13.62 -12.02 -7.07
CA GLU A 47 13.21 -12.07 -5.67
C GLU A 47 11.69 -11.96 -5.66
N GLU A 48 11.01 -13.09 -5.53
CA GLU A 48 9.61 -13.22 -5.16
C GLU A 48 9.41 -12.47 -3.83
N HIS A 49 9.16 -11.16 -3.89
CA HIS A 49 8.65 -10.41 -2.77
C HIS A 49 7.24 -10.92 -2.49
N THR A 50 7.15 -11.97 -1.67
CA THR A 50 5.91 -12.38 -1.04
C THR A 50 5.53 -11.23 -0.10
N ALA A 51 4.77 -10.27 -0.62
CA ALA A 51 4.25 -9.16 0.17
C ALA A 51 3.30 -9.75 1.20
N HIS A 52 3.72 -9.79 2.47
CA HIS A 52 2.84 -10.16 3.56
C HIS A 52 1.73 -9.12 3.67
N VAL A 53 0.50 -9.53 3.36
CA VAL A 53 -0.69 -8.70 3.52
C VAL A 53 -1.22 -8.90 4.93
N HIS A 54 -1.41 -7.80 5.66
CA HIS A 54 -2.04 -7.86 6.97
C HIS A 54 -3.56 -7.90 6.81
N LEU A 55 -4.16 -9.06 7.10
CA LEU A 55 -5.61 -9.22 7.15
C LEU A 55 -6.15 -8.70 8.49
N PRO A 56 -7.35 -8.09 8.54
CA PRO A 56 -8.22 -7.74 7.41
C PRO A 56 -7.70 -6.53 6.62
N ARG A 57 -7.71 -6.61 5.28
CA ARG A 57 -7.25 -5.54 4.39
C ARG A 57 -8.44 -4.86 3.73
N VAL A 58 -8.58 -3.55 3.89
CA VAL A 58 -9.57 -2.76 3.14
C VAL A 58 -8.93 -2.12 1.93
N THR A 59 -9.54 -2.26 0.76
CA THR A 59 -9.08 -1.65 -0.49
C THR A 59 -10.09 -0.63 -0.99
N ILE A 60 -9.66 0.62 -1.17
CA ILE A 60 -10.46 1.69 -1.76
C ILE A 60 -9.92 2.00 -3.15
N LYS A 61 -10.63 1.53 -4.19
CA LYS A 61 -10.35 1.87 -5.59
C LYS A 61 -11.01 3.19 -5.93
N TYR A 62 -10.25 4.18 -6.41
CA TYR A 62 -10.78 5.53 -6.68
C TYR A 62 -10.35 6.09 -8.04
N CYS A 63 -11.25 6.81 -8.69
CA CYS A 63 -10.97 7.54 -9.91
C CYS A 63 -10.00 8.72 -9.66
N THR A 64 -8.81 8.65 -10.26
CA THR A 64 -7.81 9.73 -10.18
C THR A 64 -8.23 10.97 -10.95
N GLN A 65 -8.82 10.79 -12.15
CA GLN A 65 -9.30 11.89 -13.01
C GLN A 65 -10.45 12.69 -12.38
N CYS A 66 -11.22 12.03 -11.51
CA CYS A 66 -12.36 12.63 -10.84
C CYS A 66 -11.97 13.40 -9.56
N LYS A 67 -10.67 13.46 -9.24
CA LYS A 67 -10.11 14.07 -8.03
C LYS A 67 -10.70 13.49 -6.72
N TRP A 68 -11.01 12.19 -6.70
CA TRP A 68 -11.59 11.53 -5.52
C TRP A 68 -10.58 11.04 -4.49
N LEU A 69 -9.27 11.27 -4.70
CA LEU A 69 -8.23 10.92 -3.74
C LEU A 69 -8.53 11.44 -2.33
N LEU A 70 -8.90 12.72 -2.20
CA LEU A 70 -9.18 13.32 -0.88
C LEU A 70 -10.34 12.63 -0.16
N ARG A 71 -11.38 12.24 -0.91
CA ARG A 71 -12.51 11.52 -0.34
C ARG A 71 -12.12 10.09 0.04
N ALA A 72 -11.34 9.41 -0.79
CA ALA A 72 -10.81 8.08 -0.48
C ALA A 72 -9.91 8.09 0.77
N ALA A 73 -9.01 9.07 0.87
CA ALA A 73 -8.14 9.26 2.02
C ALA A 73 -8.93 9.57 3.31
N TYR A 74 -9.99 10.39 3.22
CA TYR A 74 -10.89 10.63 4.35
C TYR A 74 -11.52 9.34 4.88
N PHE A 75 -12.06 8.48 3.99
CA PHE A 75 -12.61 7.20 4.43
C PHE A 75 -11.56 6.28 5.02
N ALA A 76 -10.34 6.24 4.46
CA ALA A 76 -9.25 5.46 5.03
C ALA A 76 -8.89 5.91 6.46
N GLN A 77 -8.81 7.23 6.70
CA GLN A 77 -8.57 7.79 8.03
C GLN A 77 -9.70 7.47 9.01
N GLU A 78 -10.95 7.57 8.56
CA GLU A 78 -12.12 7.23 9.38
C GLU A 78 -12.13 5.75 9.79
N LEU A 79 -11.71 4.85 8.91
CA LEU A 79 -11.63 3.42 9.19
C LEU A 79 -10.48 3.11 10.15
N LEU A 80 -9.27 3.61 9.88
CA LEU A 80 -8.10 3.38 10.72
C LEU A 80 -8.28 3.99 12.13
N SER A 81 -8.90 5.17 12.24
CA SER A 81 -9.17 5.77 13.55
C SER A 81 -10.23 5.01 14.36
N THR A 82 -11.20 4.36 13.70
CA THR A 82 -12.28 3.62 14.37
C THR A 82 -11.85 2.21 14.78
N PHE A 83 -11.17 1.52 13.88
CA PHE A 83 -10.81 0.11 14.05
C PHE A 83 -9.39 -0.10 14.57
N SER A 84 -8.50 0.90 14.46
CA SER A 84 -7.13 0.87 14.96
C SER A 84 -6.43 -0.45 14.61
N THR A 85 -6.13 -1.31 15.59
CA THR A 85 -5.42 -2.58 15.43
C THR A 85 -6.29 -3.74 14.94
N SER A 86 -7.62 -3.56 14.84
CA SER A 86 -8.53 -4.58 14.29
C SER A 86 -8.45 -4.68 12.76
N LEU A 87 -7.94 -3.65 12.10
CA LEU A 87 -7.63 -3.68 10.66
C LEU A 87 -6.13 -3.89 10.50
N GLY A 88 -5.75 -4.75 9.55
CA GLY A 88 -4.36 -4.95 9.21
C GLY A 88 -3.82 -3.78 8.39
N GLU A 89 -4.52 -3.42 7.31
CA GLU A 89 -4.12 -2.30 6.46
C GLU A 89 -5.30 -1.71 5.68
N VAL A 90 -5.12 -0.47 5.21
CA VAL A 90 -6.02 0.18 4.25
C VAL A 90 -5.23 0.62 3.03
N SER A 91 -5.59 0.09 1.87
CA SER A 91 -4.95 0.33 0.59
C SER A 91 -5.76 1.31 -0.26
N LEU A 92 -5.11 2.37 -0.75
CA LEU A 92 -5.69 3.30 -1.73
C LEU A 92 -5.18 2.92 -3.13
N VAL A 93 -6.09 2.51 -4.02
CA VAL A 93 -5.73 2.04 -5.36
C VAL A 93 -6.22 3.05 -6.42
N PRO A 94 -5.30 3.71 -7.15
CA PRO A 94 -5.67 4.62 -8.23
C PRO A 94 -6.28 3.85 -9.40
N ALA A 95 -7.38 4.36 -9.93
CA ALA A 95 -8.07 3.81 -11.08
C ALA A 95 -8.65 4.92 -11.97
N THR A 96 -9.25 4.54 -13.09
CA THR A 96 -9.89 5.45 -14.06
C THR A 96 -11.36 5.06 -14.27
N GLY A 97 -12.12 5.85 -15.03
CA GLY A 97 -13.50 5.49 -15.41
C GLY A 97 -14.56 5.72 -14.34
N GLY A 98 -14.38 6.71 -13.46
CA GLY A 98 -15.40 7.09 -12.48
C GLY A 98 -15.69 6.00 -11.43
N VAL A 99 -14.73 5.12 -11.16
CA VAL A 99 -14.86 4.06 -10.18
C VAL A 99 -14.64 4.58 -8.76
N PHE A 100 -15.48 4.12 -7.85
CA PHE A 100 -15.30 4.29 -6.41
C PHE A 100 -15.85 3.04 -5.73
N THR A 101 -14.95 2.12 -5.38
CA THR A 101 -15.31 0.81 -4.85
C THR A 101 -14.51 0.55 -3.58
N VAL A 102 -15.19 0.08 -2.55
CA VAL A 102 -14.57 -0.34 -1.29
C VAL A 102 -14.76 -1.84 -1.15
N SER A 103 -13.67 -2.59 -1.08
CA SER A 103 -13.67 -4.02 -0.80
C SER A 103 -12.86 -4.32 0.46
N ILE A 104 -13.16 -5.45 1.10
CA ILE A 104 -12.43 -5.98 2.23
C ILE A 104 -11.99 -7.41 1.92
N LEU A 105 -10.72 -7.66 2.14
CA LEU A 105 -10.12 -8.99 2.10
C LEU A 105 -10.03 -9.50 3.53
N HIS A 106 -10.70 -10.60 3.82
CA HIS A 106 -10.74 -11.21 5.15
C HIS A 106 -10.57 -12.73 5.09
N GLU A 107 -10.24 -13.34 6.22
CA GLU A 107 -10.21 -14.80 6.34
C GLU A 107 -11.64 -15.35 6.43
N SER A 108 -11.91 -16.45 5.74
CA SER A 108 -13.16 -17.19 5.83
C SER A 108 -13.14 -18.09 7.07
N ASN A 109 -14.26 -18.12 7.79
CA ASN A 109 -14.41 -18.93 9.00
C ASN A 109 -14.49 -20.44 8.72
N VAL A 110 -14.79 -20.83 7.46
CA VAL A 110 -15.10 -22.22 7.11
C VAL A 110 -13.88 -23.00 6.63
N ASP A 111 -13.04 -22.39 5.78
CA ASP A 111 -11.96 -23.10 5.09
C ASP A 111 -10.55 -22.48 5.27
N PHE A 112 -10.39 -21.50 6.18
CA PHE A 112 -9.16 -20.69 6.32
C PHE A 112 -8.68 -20.06 4.99
N SER A 113 -9.59 -19.94 4.02
CA SER A 113 -9.33 -19.31 2.73
C SER A 113 -9.52 -17.80 2.82
N THR A 114 -8.86 -17.05 1.94
CA THR A 114 -9.02 -15.59 1.89
C THR A 114 -10.16 -15.23 0.94
N GLU A 115 -11.15 -14.47 1.41
CA GLU A 115 -12.30 -14.01 0.64
C GLU A 115 -12.29 -12.48 0.49
N GLU A 116 -12.59 -11.99 -0.72
CA GLU A 116 -12.78 -10.56 -0.99
C GLU A 116 -14.28 -10.24 -1.07
N THR A 117 -14.76 -9.43 -0.13
CA THR A 117 -16.15 -8.95 -0.10
C THR A 117 -16.20 -7.47 -0.51
N VAL A 118 -17.07 -7.14 -1.46
CA VAL A 118 -17.32 -5.74 -1.85
C VAL A 118 -18.29 -5.12 -0.85
N LEU A 119 -17.83 -4.08 -0.15
CA LEU A 119 -18.64 -3.34 0.83
C LEU A 119 -19.49 -2.27 0.16
N TRP A 120 -18.94 -1.61 -0.86
CA TRP A 120 -19.61 -0.52 -1.54
C TRP A 120 -19.12 -0.39 -2.97
N ASP A 121 -20.04 -0.23 -3.91
CA ASP A 121 -19.73 0.21 -5.27
C ASP A 121 -20.61 1.41 -5.63
N ARG A 122 -19.98 2.50 -6.05
CA ARG A 122 -20.67 3.69 -6.56
C ARG A 122 -21.63 3.37 -7.70
N LYS A 123 -21.31 2.38 -8.56
CA LYS A 123 -22.16 2.04 -9.70
C LYS A 123 -23.46 1.35 -9.26
N THR A 124 -23.41 0.52 -8.23
CA THR A 124 -24.58 -0.24 -7.73
C THR A 124 -25.39 0.60 -6.75
N GLU A 125 -24.72 1.25 -5.79
CA GLU A 125 -25.37 1.98 -4.70
C GLU A 125 -25.69 3.44 -5.03
N GLY A 126 -25.27 3.92 -6.20
CA GLY A 126 -25.66 5.25 -6.69
C GLY A 126 -25.09 6.44 -5.90
N GLY A 127 -23.82 6.36 -5.48
CA GLY A 127 -23.20 7.47 -4.75
C GLY A 127 -21.95 7.10 -3.97
N PHE A 128 -21.61 7.94 -3.01
CA PHE A 128 -20.54 7.68 -2.04
C PHE A 128 -21.15 7.14 -0.74
N PRO A 129 -20.46 6.23 -0.04
CA PRO A 129 -20.96 5.70 1.21
C PRO A 129 -21.01 6.81 2.28
N GLU A 130 -22.01 6.78 3.15
CA GLU A 130 -21.96 7.58 4.38
C GLU A 130 -20.90 6.97 5.32
N THR A 131 -20.13 7.81 6.02
CA THR A 131 -19.09 7.35 6.97
C THR A 131 -19.64 6.35 7.99
N LYS A 132 -20.86 6.56 8.50
CA LYS A 132 -21.52 5.66 9.45
C LYS A 132 -21.85 4.30 8.84
N GLN A 133 -22.39 4.32 7.61
CA GLN A 133 -22.76 3.11 6.89
C GLN A 133 -21.51 2.28 6.58
N LEU A 134 -20.44 2.92 6.10
CA LEU A 134 -19.18 2.23 5.81
C LEU A 134 -18.58 1.58 7.06
N LYS A 135 -18.54 2.28 8.18
CA LYS A 135 -18.06 1.72 9.46
C LYS A 135 -18.90 0.52 9.90
N SER A 136 -20.22 0.61 9.79
CA SER A 136 -21.12 -0.50 10.12
C SER A 136 -20.86 -1.73 9.24
N LEU A 137 -20.70 -1.54 7.93
CA LEU A 137 -20.40 -2.64 6.98
C LEU A 137 -19.08 -3.32 7.29
N VAL A 138 -18.02 -2.54 7.57
CA VAL A 138 -16.71 -3.10 7.96
C VAL A 138 -16.81 -3.87 9.27
N ARG A 139 -17.51 -3.31 10.27
CA ARG A 139 -17.70 -3.96 11.57
C ARG A 139 -18.42 -5.29 11.44
N ASN A 140 -19.44 -5.38 10.60
CA ASN A 140 -20.19 -6.62 10.40
C ASN A 140 -19.31 -7.80 9.92
N ILE A 141 -18.20 -7.51 9.25
CA ILE A 141 -17.27 -8.53 8.73
C ILE A 141 -16.11 -8.77 9.69
N VAL A 142 -15.51 -7.71 10.25
CA VAL A 142 -14.32 -7.83 11.09
C VAL A 142 -14.65 -8.26 12.51
N ASP A 143 -15.68 -7.66 13.13
CA ASP A 143 -16.06 -7.94 14.50
C ASP A 143 -17.56 -7.68 14.70
N PRO A 144 -18.42 -8.68 14.40
CA PRO A 144 -19.85 -8.52 14.53
C PRO A 144 -20.32 -8.33 15.97
N SER A 145 -19.48 -8.66 16.97
CA SER A 145 -19.84 -8.52 18.39
C SER A 145 -19.58 -7.10 18.92
N ARG A 146 -18.84 -6.26 18.19
CA ARG A 146 -18.50 -4.91 18.61
C ARG A 146 -19.62 -3.91 18.32
N ASP A 147 -20.12 -3.28 19.39
CA ASP A 147 -21.03 -2.15 19.29
C ASP A 147 -20.25 -0.86 18.94
N LEU A 148 -20.60 -0.20 17.84
CA LEU A 148 -20.06 1.11 17.45
C LEU A 148 -20.87 2.25 18.11
N GLY A 149 -21.81 1.93 18.98
CA GLY A 149 -22.54 2.83 19.84
C GLY A 149 -23.43 3.79 19.05
N HIS A 150 -22.99 5.05 18.91
CA HIS A 150 -23.78 6.09 18.22
C HIS A 150 -23.96 5.82 16.73
N VAL A 151 -23.04 5.08 16.11
CA VAL A 151 -23.12 4.76 14.67
C VAL A 151 -24.30 3.82 14.41
N ASP A 152 -24.44 2.76 15.20
CA ASP A 152 -25.45 1.73 14.97
C ASP A 152 -26.85 2.21 15.30
N ARG A 153 -26.99 2.93 16.42
CA ARG A 153 -28.26 3.57 16.79
C ARG A 153 -28.73 4.58 15.75
N ALA A 154 -27.80 5.34 15.15
CA ALA A 154 -28.15 6.31 14.11
C ALA A 154 -28.62 5.62 12.82
N LEU A 155 -28.04 4.47 12.46
CA LEU A 155 -28.48 3.69 11.29
C LEU A 155 -29.84 3.04 11.51
N ALA A 156 -30.08 2.45 12.70
CA ALA A 156 -31.39 1.91 13.06
C ALA A 156 -32.50 2.98 13.02
N LYS A 157 -32.19 4.20 13.50
CA LYS A 157 -33.13 5.33 13.44
C LYS A 157 -33.37 5.82 12.01
N LYS A 158 -32.37 5.76 11.11
CA LYS A 158 -32.50 6.18 9.71
C LYS A 158 -33.38 5.20 8.91
N GLN A 159 -33.29 3.90 9.21
CA GLN A 159 -34.12 2.87 8.59
C GLN A 159 -35.58 2.95 9.07
N GLY A 160 -35.82 3.22 10.36
CA GLY A 160 -37.18 3.37 10.90
C GLY A 160 -37.90 4.66 10.52
N LYS A 161 -37.24 5.61 9.85
CA LYS A 161 -37.82 6.91 9.45
C LYS A 161 -38.11 7.03 7.95
N GLY A 162 -37.87 5.96 7.18
CA GLY A 162 -38.08 5.94 5.72
C GLY A 162 -39.51 5.61 5.29
N GLU A 163 -40.40 5.26 6.22
CA GLU A 163 -41.78 4.82 5.92
C GLU A 163 -42.86 5.83 6.35
N GLU A 164 -42.48 6.91 7.04
CA GLU A 164 -43.37 7.98 7.52
C GLU A 164 -42.89 9.38 7.04
N ASP A 165 -42.61 9.57 5.76
CA ASP A 165 -42.47 10.93 5.19
C ASP A 165 -42.88 10.94 3.72
N VAL A 166 -44.14 10.56 3.47
CA VAL A 166 -44.88 10.92 2.26
C VAL A 166 -46.29 11.32 2.67
N ALA A 167 -46.45 12.48 3.29
CA ALA A 167 -47.69 13.27 3.18
C ALA A 167 -47.50 14.69 3.76
N VAL A 168 -48.02 15.64 2.99
CA VAL A 168 -48.37 17.03 3.33
C VAL A 168 -47.26 18.08 3.23
N ALA A 169 -47.12 18.60 2.00
CA ALA A 169 -46.86 20.01 1.79
C ALA A 169 -48.19 20.77 1.91
N ASP A 170 -48.29 21.74 2.83
CA ASP A 170 -49.08 22.96 2.65
C ASP A 170 -48.68 24.05 3.68
N GLN A 171 -48.68 25.29 3.18
CA GLN A 171 -48.64 26.59 3.86
C GLN A 171 -47.30 27.13 4.37
N GLY A 172 -46.85 28.18 3.69
CA GLY A 172 -46.00 29.22 4.28
C GLY A 172 -46.85 30.27 5.00
N GLU A 173 -46.24 30.96 5.98
CA GLU A 173 -46.12 32.42 6.01
C GLU A 173 -45.12 32.82 7.13
N LYS A 174 -44.62 34.06 7.02
CA LYS A 174 -43.44 34.70 7.62
C LYS A 174 -43.54 35.01 9.12
N ALA A 175 -42.37 35.11 9.78
CA ALA A 175 -41.88 36.24 10.60
C ALA A 175 -40.50 35.84 11.18
N ASP A 176 -39.39 36.46 10.75
CA ASP A 176 -38.73 37.63 11.36
C ASP A 176 -38.40 37.48 12.86
N MET A 177 -37.11 37.48 13.22
CA MET A 177 -36.49 38.40 14.21
C MET A 177 -35.06 37.93 14.62
N THR A 178 -34.07 38.58 14.02
CA THR A 178 -32.93 39.29 14.65
C THR A 178 -32.07 38.63 15.76
N GLN A 179 -30.82 38.33 15.37
CA GLN A 179 -29.53 38.74 15.97
C GLN A 179 -29.25 38.51 17.48
N THR A 180 -28.11 37.86 17.80
CA THR A 180 -27.06 38.41 18.70
C THR A 180 -25.78 37.56 18.69
N GLN A 181 -24.65 38.26 18.59
CA GLN A 181 -23.25 37.84 18.66
C GLN A 181 -22.76 37.63 20.10
N ALA A 182 -21.81 36.70 20.30
CA ALA A 182 -20.60 36.84 21.15
C ALA A 182 -19.72 35.59 20.90
N GLN A 183 -18.51 35.66 20.32
CA GLN A 183 -17.22 36.00 20.97
C GLN A 183 -17.07 35.28 22.32
N ILE A 184 -16.04 34.52 22.67
CA ILE A 184 -14.58 34.58 22.47
C ILE A 184 -14.02 33.36 23.24
N GLY A 185 -12.84 32.82 22.88
CA GLY A 185 -12.19 31.85 23.78
C GLY A 185 -11.02 31.07 23.22
N SER A 186 -9.99 31.77 22.74
CA SER A 186 -8.65 31.21 22.58
C SER A 186 -8.16 30.67 23.92
N THR A 187 -7.86 29.37 23.98
CA THR A 187 -6.84 28.87 24.92
C THR A 187 -6.09 27.72 24.27
N THR A 188 -4.97 28.08 23.66
CA THR A 188 -3.86 27.18 23.35
C THR A 188 -3.42 26.49 24.65
N THR A 189 -3.70 25.21 24.78
CA THR A 189 -2.91 24.32 25.64
C THR A 189 -2.21 23.33 24.73
N ALA A 190 -0.91 23.57 24.57
CA ALA A 190 0.01 22.65 23.93
C ALA A 190 0.08 21.37 24.78
N ASN A 191 -0.70 20.36 24.42
CA ASN A 191 -0.45 19.01 24.89
C ASN A 191 0.72 18.46 24.07
N VAL A 192 1.88 18.46 24.71
CA VAL A 192 3.07 17.71 24.33
C VAL A 192 2.62 16.29 24.00
N CYS A 193 2.69 15.94 22.71
CA CYS A 193 2.50 14.60 22.22
C CYS A 193 3.69 13.80 22.74
N LYS A 194 3.48 13.03 23.81
CA LYS A 194 4.47 12.09 24.33
C LYS A 194 4.41 10.89 23.41
N ASP A 195 5.54 10.61 22.77
CA ASP A 195 5.70 9.64 21.69
C ASP A 195 4.93 8.33 21.94
N CYS A 196 4.18 7.92 20.92
CA CYS A 196 3.55 6.60 20.86
C CYS A 196 4.65 5.53 21.02
N ALA A 197 4.55 4.74 22.09
CA ALA A 197 5.44 3.62 22.39
C ALA A 197 5.05 2.36 21.62
#